data_AF-A0A9D4ZIW2-F1
#
_entry.id   AF-A0A9D4ZIW2-F1
#
_cell.length_a   1.000
_cell.length_b   1.000
_cell.length_c   1.000
_cell.angle_alpha   90.00
_cell.angle_beta   90.00
_cell.angle_gamma   90.00
#
_symmetry.space_group_name_H-M   'P 1'
#
loop_
_entity.id
_entity.type
_entity.pdbx_description
1 polymer ?
#
loop_
_entity_poly.entity_id
_entity_poly.type
_entity_poly.pdbx_seq_one_letter_code
_entity_poly.pdbx_strand_id
1 'polypeptide(L)'
;MEDAIHNHGHVVAVDGKAEGREGDQAKTEEELKVKDPHWRWPTHQKWYSHMEGVWKTKDTTSSDERKNLQDGLQCPFEVNTILKEQNEDLSEVRVKLRSPYLISVPRKYLPEVAESNLCSDEPNVDAKDLFGIRNLLQDELKVTQDASSKARPQGDGSNYSVCKDEVAMLGSNECAADGKYEIAQHGSNVANVVVYGEYEVAQHGSNVANGVVDAGEDEALANIHLQHLLRFLDAQFKDAFAKYAWMKQEGLVLYNMLWAFLIRGTEVRRICNISGQTCQAVVCGKGNYDHKTWAPDKNGFKVKVKVTDFNGESFHHCTMKYKIPEFDGEVPFTSLPVCPWSFFSSQEQHDLTDHLQQRGQLFYDYAVKEPFRFMHFRGSLGFYERYLRDAYN
;
A
#
# COMPACT_ATOMS: atom_id res chain seq x y z
N MET A 1 93.63 -7.96 -25.24
CA MET A 1 93.67 -7.16 -24.01
C MET A 1 92.71 -6.02 -24.28
N GLU A 2 91.65 -5.94 -23.47
CA GLU A 2 90.51 -5.00 -23.56
C GLU A 2 89.48 -5.31 -24.66
N ASP A 3 88.51 -6.17 -24.30
CA ASP A 3 87.26 -6.36 -25.03
C ASP A 3 86.26 -5.25 -24.69
N ALA A 4 85.76 -4.58 -25.72
CA ALA A 4 84.73 -3.57 -25.67
C ALA A 4 83.33 -4.22 -25.72
N ILE A 5 82.49 -3.94 -24.73
CA ILE A 5 81.10 -4.38 -24.67
C ILE A 5 80.25 -3.41 -25.49
N HIS A 6 79.72 -3.87 -26.63
CA HIS A 6 78.66 -3.20 -27.38
C HIS A 6 77.28 -3.61 -26.83
N ASN A 7 76.48 -2.62 -26.44
CA ASN A 7 75.15 -2.78 -25.89
C ASN A 7 74.13 -2.70 -27.04
N HIS A 8 73.53 -3.83 -27.44
CA HIS A 8 72.38 -3.85 -28.35
C HIS A 8 71.08 -3.95 -27.56
N GLY A 9 70.34 -2.84 -27.50
CA GLY A 9 68.99 -2.78 -26.96
C GLY A 9 68.01 -3.52 -27.86
N HIS A 10 67.46 -4.62 -27.36
CA HIS A 10 66.36 -5.34 -27.96
C HIS A 10 65.05 -4.78 -27.41
N VAL A 11 64.29 -4.07 -28.26
CA VAL A 11 62.93 -3.63 -27.95
C VAL A 11 62.02 -4.86 -28.09
N VAL A 12 61.46 -5.32 -26.98
CA VAL A 12 60.42 -6.36 -26.95
C VAL A 12 59.07 -5.65 -27.00
N ALA A 13 58.35 -5.84 -28.10
CA ALA A 13 56.96 -5.41 -28.23
C ALA A 13 56.11 -6.28 -27.29
N VAL A 14 55.44 -5.63 -26.33
CA VAL A 14 54.45 -6.26 -25.46
C VAL A 14 53.11 -6.12 -26.15
N ASP A 15 52.58 -7.22 -26.68
CA ASP A 15 51.22 -7.31 -27.21
C ASP A 15 50.22 -7.14 -26.05
N GLY A 16 49.60 -5.96 -25.99
CA GLY A 16 48.49 -5.67 -25.10
C GLY A 16 47.23 -6.37 -25.57
N LYS A 17 46.94 -7.53 -24.98
CA LYS A 17 45.67 -8.25 -25.15
C LYS A 17 44.57 -7.49 -24.42
N ALA A 18 43.70 -6.83 -25.16
CA ALA A 18 42.52 -6.16 -24.60
C ALA A 18 41.55 -7.23 -24.05
N GLU A 19 41.50 -7.35 -22.71
CA GLU A 19 40.42 -8.04 -22.02
C GLU A 19 39.14 -7.23 -22.20
N GLY A 20 38.28 -7.69 -23.11
CA GLY A 20 36.94 -7.16 -23.29
C GLY A 20 36.10 -7.42 -22.03
N ARG A 21 35.46 -6.37 -21.53
CA ARG A 21 34.46 -6.42 -20.45
C ARG A 21 33.25 -7.27 -20.88
N GLU A 22 33.30 -8.58 -20.63
CA GLU A 22 32.13 -9.48 -20.78
C GLU A 22 31.08 -9.30 -19.66
N GLY A 23 31.40 -8.53 -18.60
CA GLY A 23 30.51 -8.35 -17.44
C GLY A 23 29.27 -7.47 -17.67
N ASP A 24 29.27 -6.58 -18.67
CA ASP A 24 28.16 -5.64 -18.89
C ASP A 24 27.06 -6.18 -19.82
N GLN A 25 27.34 -7.19 -20.65
CA GLN A 25 26.35 -7.74 -21.60
C GLN A 25 25.39 -8.76 -20.97
N ALA A 26 25.83 -9.53 -19.96
CA ALA A 26 24.97 -10.53 -19.32
C ALA A 26 23.84 -9.91 -18.48
N LYS A 27 24.09 -8.77 -17.83
CA LYS A 27 23.05 -8.02 -17.09
C LYS A 27 21.92 -7.52 -18.00
N THR A 28 22.21 -7.23 -19.26
CA THR A 28 21.22 -6.65 -20.17
C THR A 28 20.18 -7.67 -20.64
N GLU A 29 20.56 -8.95 -20.76
CA GLU A 29 19.65 -10.01 -21.24
C GLU A 29 18.64 -10.45 -20.16
N GLU A 30 19.06 -10.50 -18.90
CA GLU A 30 18.19 -10.79 -17.76
C GLU A 30 17.11 -9.71 -17.58
N GLU A 31 17.50 -8.44 -17.67
CA GLU A 31 16.55 -7.33 -17.65
C GLU A 31 15.53 -7.40 -18.81
N LEU A 32 15.94 -7.88 -19.99
CA LEU A 32 15.05 -7.98 -21.15
C LEU A 32 13.95 -9.03 -20.94
N LYS A 33 14.23 -10.13 -20.23
CA LYS A 33 13.24 -11.16 -19.92
C LYS A 33 12.23 -10.71 -18.86
N VAL A 34 12.67 -10.00 -17.83
CA VAL A 34 11.75 -9.42 -16.83
C VAL A 34 10.90 -8.31 -17.48
N LYS A 35 11.38 -7.61 -18.52
CA LYS A 35 10.56 -6.62 -19.26
C LYS A 35 9.41 -7.23 -20.07
N ASP A 36 9.27 -8.56 -20.15
CA ASP A 36 8.18 -9.22 -20.87
C ASP A 36 6.80 -8.91 -20.23
N PRO A 37 5.86 -8.30 -20.99
CA PRO A 37 4.48 -8.09 -20.56
C PRO A 37 3.74 -9.40 -20.19
N HIS A 38 4.22 -10.54 -20.68
CA HIS A 38 3.67 -11.86 -20.43
C HIS A 38 4.44 -12.64 -19.37
N TRP A 39 5.41 -12.01 -18.69
CA TRP A 39 6.11 -12.63 -17.58
C TRP A 39 5.10 -13.12 -16.52
N ARG A 40 5.36 -14.29 -15.94
CA ARG A 40 4.51 -14.86 -14.89
C ARG A 40 5.35 -15.21 -13.69
N TRP A 41 4.75 -15.05 -12.53
CA TRP A 41 5.37 -15.22 -11.23
C TRP A 41 5.26 -16.69 -10.79
N PRO A 42 6.32 -17.25 -10.16
CA PRO A 42 6.28 -18.57 -9.55
C PRO A 42 5.10 -18.66 -8.59
N THR A 43 4.27 -19.68 -8.78
CA THR A 43 3.06 -19.86 -8.00
C THR A 43 3.08 -21.22 -7.33
N HIS A 44 2.85 -21.21 -6.03
CA HIS A 44 2.86 -22.40 -5.20
C HIS A 44 1.53 -22.53 -4.47
N GLN A 45 1.02 -23.75 -4.40
CA GLN A 45 -0.11 -24.09 -3.57
C GLN A 45 0.40 -24.79 -2.31
N LYS A 46 0.08 -24.26 -1.14
CA LYS A 46 0.48 -24.80 0.16
C LYS A 46 -0.74 -25.30 0.92
N TRP A 47 -0.64 -26.48 1.52
CA TRP A 47 -1.68 -27.03 2.39
C TRP A 47 -1.03 -27.83 3.51
N TYR A 48 -1.70 -27.90 4.66
CA TYR A 48 -1.27 -28.77 5.75
C TYR A 48 -1.81 -30.17 5.49
N SER A 49 -0.97 -31.21 5.63
CA SER A 49 -1.42 -32.60 5.55
C SER A 49 -1.59 -33.13 6.97
N HIS A 50 -2.84 -33.26 7.47
CA HIS A 50 -3.06 -33.82 8.81
C HIS A 50 -2.57 -35.25 8.98
N MET A 51 -2.60 -36.06 7.91
CA MET A 51 -2.10 -37.44 7.97
C MET A 51 -0.60 -37.50 8.24
N GLU A 52 0.16 -36.55 7.71
CA GLU A 52 1.62 -36.53 7.82
C GLU A 52 2.13 -35.51 8.85
N GLY A 53 1.26 -34.63 9.35
CA GLY A 53 1.63 -33.56 10.28
C GLY A 53 2.55 -32.48 9.68
N VAL A 54 2.66 -32.40 8.35
CA VAL A 54 3.59 -31.49 7.67
C VAL A 54 2.89 -30.61 6.62
N TRP A 55 3.46 -29.43 6.38
CA TRP A 55 3.08 -28.58 5.26
C TRP A 55 3.58 -29.17 3.94
N LYS A 56 2.69 -29.29 2.97
CA LYS A 56 2.99 -29.68 1.60
C LYS A 56 2.95 -28.46 0.70
N THR A 57 3.83 -28.48 -0.29
CA THR A 57 3.90 -27.45 -1.33
C THR A 57 3.82 -28.13 -2.69
N LYS A 58 2.87 -27.71 -3.52
CA LYS A 58 2.80 -28.08 -4.94
C LYS A 58 3.19 -26.87 -5.75
N ASP A 59 4.23 -27.02 -6.53
CA ASP A 59 4.56 -26.04 -7.54
C ASP A 59 3.53 -26.09 -8.67
N THR A 60 2.79 -24.99 -8.83
CA THR A 60 1.77 -24.81 -9.87
C THR A 60 2.27 -23.89 -10.99
N THR A 61 3.55 -23.53 -10.96
CA THR A 61 4.24 -22.79 -12.02
C THR A 61 4.21 -23.60 -13.32
N SER A 62 3.85 -22.96 -14.44
CA SER A 62 3.79 -23.58 -15.77
C SER A 62 5.16 -24.13 -16.19
N SER A 63 5.19 -25.12 -17.08
CA SER A 63 6.45 -25.66 -17.61
C SER A 63 7.29 -24.59 -18.32
N ASP A 64 6.64 -23.64 -18.99
CA ASP A 64 7.31 -22.56 -19.70
C ASP A 64 7.89 -21.53 -18.71
N GLU A 65 7.20 -21.31 -17.59
CA GLU A 65 7.66 -20.43 -16.51
C GLU A 65 8.88 -21.02 -15.78
N ARG A 66 8.91 -22.35 -15.60
CA ARG A 66 10.05 -23.05 -14.99
C ARG A 66 11.34 -22.90 -15.79
N LYS A 67 11.26 -22.87 -17.13
CA LYS A 67 12.44 -22.68 -17.98
C LYS A 67 13.08 -21.31 -17.74
N ASN A 68 12.26 -20.27 -17.63
CA ASN A 68 12.74 -18.91 -17.34
C ASN A 68 13.40 -18.80 -15.95
N LEU A 69 12.98 -19.61 -14.97
CA LEU A 69 13.58 -19.66 -13.63
C LEU A 69 14.91 -20.45 -13.60
N GLN A 70 15.08 -21.44 -14.48
CA GLN A 70 16.31 -22.24 -14.55
C GLN A 70 17.51 -21.46 -15.08
N ASP A 71 17.27 -20.36 -15.81
CA ASP A 71 18.32 -19.49 -16.35
C ASP A 71 19.00 -18.59 -15.29
N GLY A 72 18.71 -18.79 -14.00
CA GLY A 72 19.30 -18.01 -12.90
C GLY A 72 18.61 -16.68 -12.61
N LEU A 73 17.54 -16.36 -13.35
CA LEU A 73 16.78 -15.13 -13.20
C LEU A 73 16.13 -15.06 -11.81
N GLN A 74 16.58 -14.13 -10.97
CA GLN A 74 15.96 -13.91 -9.66
C GLN A 74 14.58 -13.28 -9.83
N CYS A 75 13.55 -14.07 -9.58
CA CYS A 75 12.18 -13.60 -9.55
C CYS A 75 11.97 -12.57 -8.43
N PRO A 76 11.37 -11.38 -8.69
CA PRO A 76 11.21 -10.33 -7.69
C PRO A 76 10.26 -10.71 -6.55
N PHE A 77 9.31 -11.62 -6.79
CA PHE A 77 8.41 -12.15 -5.78
C PHE A 77 7.78 -13.49 -6.19
N GLU A 78 7.28 -14.26 -5.24
CA GLU A 78 6.58 -15.52 -5.49
C GLU A 78 5.20 -15.49 -4.85
N VAL A 79 4.23 -16.16 -5.47
CA VAL A 79 2.86 -16.23 -4.98
C VAL A 79 2.62 -17.57 -4.30
N ASN A 80 2.20 -17.54 -3.05
CA ASN A 80 1.86 -18.71 -2.26
C ASN A 80 0.37 -18.69 -1.93
N THR A 81 -0.40 -19.62 -2.48
CA THR A 81 -1.80 -19.82 -2.14
C THR A 81 -1.90 -20.87 -1.04
N ILE A 82 -2.23 -20.43 0.17
CA ILE A 82 -2.40 -21.29 1.35
C ILE A 82 -3.86 -21.76 1.37
N LEU A 83 -4.09 -23.04 1.11
CA LEU A 83 -5.40 -23.67 1.24
C LEU A 83 -5.69 -23.99 2.70
N LYS A 84 -6.88 -23.59 3.16
CA LYS A 84 -7.41 -24.00 4.45
C LYS A 84 -8.41 -25.12 4.18
N GLU A 85 -8.17 -26.29 4.77
CA GLU A 85 -8.81 -27.57 4.39
C GLU A 85 -10.34 -27.59 4.35
N GLN A 86 -11.02 -26.67 5.05
CA GLN A 86 -12.46 -26.70 5.19
C GLN A 86 -13.21 -25.66 4.35
N ASN A 87 -12.50 -24.78 3.64
CA ASN A 87 -13.16 -23.76 2.82
C ASN A 87 -12.21 -23.14 1.79
N GLU A 88 -12.47 -23.37 0.49
CA GLU A 88 -11.72 -22.75 -0.60
C GLU A 88 -11.80 -21.21 -0.56
N ASP A 89 -12.93 -20.66 -0.07
CA ASP A 89 -13.15 -19.22 0.09
C ASP A 89 -12.28 -18.60 1.21
N LEU A 90 -11.69 -19.44 2.07
CA LEU A 90 -10.76 -19.02 3.12
C LEU A 90 -9.29 -19.15 2.72
N SER A 91 -9.02 -19.49 1.45
CA SER A 91 -7.66 -19.49 0.92
C SER A 91 -6.99 -18.12 1.13
N GLU A 92 -5.72 -18.16 1.51
CA GLU A 92 -4.92 -16.98 1.80
C GLU A 92 -3.80 -16.88 0.77
N VAL A 93 -3.79 -15.81 0.00
CA VAL A 93 -2.76 -15.57 -1.00
C VAL A 93 -1.69 -14.68 -0.37
N ARG A 94 -0.47 -15.22 -0.25
CA ARG A 94 0.70 -14.50 0.26
C ARG A 94 1.71 -14.27 -0.84
N VAL A 95 2.26 -13.07 -0.88
CA VAL A 95 3.34 -12.68 -1.79
C VAL A 95 4.65 -12.71 -1.01
N LYS A 96 5.55 -13.63 -1.35
CA LYS A 96 6.91 -13.69 -0.82
C LYS A 96 7.79 -12.76 -1.64
N LEU A 97 8.29 -11.70 -1.03
CA LEU A 97 9.04 -10.63 -1.68
C LEU A 97 10.52 -10.95 -1.63
N ARG A 98 11.21 -10.81 -2.77
CA ARG A 98 12.66 -11.08 -2.90
C ARG A 98 13.44 -9.82 -3.32
N SER A 99 12.82 -8.93 -4.09
CA SER A 99 13.41 -7.62 -4.42
C SER A 99 13.49 -6.75 -3.17
N PRO A 100 14.66 -6.17 -2.84
CA PRO A 100 14.82 -5.21 -1.74
C PRO A 100 13.86 -4.02 -1.86
N TYR A 101 13.67 -3.51 -3.08
CA TYR A 101 12.72 -2.43 -3.33
C TYR A 101 11.28 -2.86 -3.05
N LEU A 102 10.86 -4.04 -3.53
CA LEU A 102 9.53 -4.56 -3.23
C LEU A 102 9.31 -4.87 -1.75
N ILE A 103 10.36 -5.06 -0.95
CA ILE A 103 10.26 -5.21 0.50
C ILE A 103 10.10 -3.84 1.18
N SER A 104 10.84 -2.82 0.74
CA SER A 104 10.83 -1.49 1.37
C SER A 104 9.51 -0.75 1.16
N VAL A 105 8.90 -0.88 -0.02
CA VAL A 105 7.65 -0.16 -0.35
C VAL A 105 6.48 -0.58 0.56
N PRO A 106 6.14 -1.87 0.75
CA PRO A 106 5.13 -2.26 1.72
C PRO A 106 5.51 -1.92 3.17
N ARG A 107 6.80 -1.89 3.55
CA ARG A 107 7.19 -1.46 4.90
C ARG A 107 6.82 0.01 5.17
N LYS A 108 6.94 0.87 4.15
CA LYS A 108 6.54 2.29 4.22
C LYS A 108 5.04 2.45 4.45
N TYR A 109 4.22 1.65 3.76
CA TYR A 109 2.75 1.81 3.77
C TYR A 109 2.01 0.88 4.74
N LEU A 110 2.65 -0.19 5.23
CA LEU A 110 2.11 -1.18 6.16
C LEU A 110 3.06 -1.40 7.35
N PRO A 111 3.33 -0.37 8.17
CA PRO A 111 4.31 -0.46 9.26
C PRO A 111 4.00 -1.57 10.27
N GLU A 112 2.73 -1.82 10.56
CA GLU A 112 2.32 -2.91 11.47
C GLU A 112 2.61 -4.32 10.92
N VAL A 113 2.67 -4.47 9.58
CA VAL A 113 3.06 -5.74 8.92
C VAL A 113 4.57 -5.83 8.82
N ALA A 114 5.25 -4.67 8.73
CA ALA A 114 6.70 -4.58 8.66
C ALA A 114 7.39 -5.24 9.86
N GLU A 115 6.86 -4.98 11.06
CA GLU A 115 7.43 -5.48 12.32
C GLU A 115 7.42 -7.00 12.45
N SER A 116 6.50 -7.71 11.78
CA SER A 116 6.37 -9.17 11.92
C SER A 116 6.90 -9.95 10.71
N ASN A 117 6.40 -9.65 9.50
CA ASN A 117 6.57 -10.55 8.36
C ASN A 117 7.63 -10.05 7.38
N LEU A 118 7.75 -8.73 7.20
CA LEU A 118 8.66 -8.16 6.20
C LEU A 118 10.12 -8.12 6.68
N CYS A 119 10.37 -8.22 7.99
CA CYS A 119 11.72 -8.29 8.57
C CYS A 119 12.22 -9.72 8.80
N SER A 120 11.48 -10.74 8.33
CA SER A 120 11.93 -12.14 8.42
C SER A 120 12.87 -12.52 7.29
N ASP A 121 13.56 -13.67 7.42
CA ASP A 121 14.42 -14.23 6.36
C ASP A 121 13.66 -14.52 5.06
N GLU A 122 12.34 -14.66 5.15
CA GLU A 122 11.44 -14.85 4.02
C GLU A 122 10.34 -13.77 4.02
N PRO A 123 10.67 -12.52 3.65
CA PRO A 123 9.72 -11.42 3.66
C PRO A 123 8.44 -11.78 2.89
N ASN A 124 7.29 -11.69 3.54
CA ASN A 124 6.02 -11.98 2.89
C ASN A 124 4.91 -11.05 3.36
N VAL A 125 3.95 -10.81 2.48
CA VAL A 125 2.80 -9.94 2.73
C VAL A 125 1.53 -10.61 2.20
N ASP A 126 0.40 -10.36 2.85
CA ASP A 126 -0.89 -10.81 2.36
C ASP A 126 -1.29 -10.02 1.10
N ALA A 127 -1.74 -10.70 0.06
CA ALA A 127 -2.17 -10.04 -1.17
C ALA A 127 -3.37 -9.11 -0.95
N LYS A 128 -4.23 -9.37 0.06
CA LYS A 128 -5.32 -8.48 0.46
C LYS A 128 -4.83 -7.21 1.16
N ASP A 129 -3.72 -7.28 1.90
CA ASP A 129 -3.09 -6.08 2.46
C ASP A 129 -2.49 -5.23 1.32
N LEU A 130 -1.84 -5.87 0.33
CA LEU A 130 -1.36 -5.19 -0.89
C LEU A 130 -2.49 -4.59 -1.72
N PHE A 131 -3.64 -5.27 -1.83
CA PHE A 131 -4.85 -4.73 -2.46
C PHE A 131 -5.24 -3.39 -1.81
N GLY A 132 -5.20 -3.32 -0.48
CA GLY A 132 -5.58 -2.12 0.26
C GLY A 132 -4.67 -0.91 0.00
N ILE A 133 -3.38 -1.14 -0.27
CA ILE A 133 -2.41 -0.08 -0.58
C ILE A 133 -2.13 0.07 -2.07
N ARG A 134 -2.89 -0.58 -2.96
CA ARG A 134 -2.59 -0.61 -4.40
C ARG A 134 -2.41 0.78 -5.01
N ASN A 135 -3.28 1.74 -4.66
CA ASN A 135 -3.17 3.09 -5.21
C ASN A 135 -1.88 3.79 -4.78
N LEU A 136 -1.44 3.57 -3.53
CA LEU A 136 -0.16 4.07 -3.03
C LEU A 136 1.02 3.43 -3.77
N LEU A 137 0.92 2.14 -4.12
CA LEU A 137 1.91 1.47 -4.97
C LEU A 137 1.95 2.06 -6.39
N GLN A 138 0.81 2.43 -6.95
CA GLN A 138 0.76 3.10 -8.26
C GLN A 138 1.36 4.51 -8.23
N ASP A 139 1.12 5.25 -7.15
CA ASP A 139 1.70 6.58 -6.99
C ASP A 139 3.21 6.52 -6.76
N GLU A 140 3.69 5.54 -6.01
CA GLU A 140 5.13 5.26 -5.86
C GLU A 140 5.78 4.99 -7.24
N LEU A 141 5.13 4.18 -8.09
CA LEU A 141 5.62 3.90 -9.45
C LEU A 141 5.70 5.16 -10.33
N LYS A 142 4.74 6.08 -10.22
CA LYS A 142 4.78 7.35 -10.98
C LYS A 142 5.95 8.22 -10.52
N VAL A 143 6.14 8.33 -9.20
CA VAL A 143 7.22 9.14 -8.62
C VAL A 143 8.60 8.68 -9.10
N THR A 144 8.84 7.37 -9.15
CA THR A 144 10.11 6.81 -9.63
C THR A 144 10.28 6.93 -11.15
N GLN A 145 9.20 6.82 -11.93
CA GLN A 145 9.25 7.08 -13.37
C GLN A 145 9.61 8.55 -13.68
N ASP A 146 9.05 9.48 -12.92
CA ASP A 146 9.32 10.91 -13.07
C ASP A 146 10.76 11.26 -12.68
N ALA A 147 11.30 10.64 -11.62
CA ALA A 147 12.69 10.84 -11.19
C ALA A 147 13.69 10.39 -12.27
N SER A 148 13.48 9.21 -12.86
CA SER A 148 14.31 8.67 -13.94
C SER A 148 14.32 9.57 -15.20
N SER A 149 13.18 10.22 -15.51
CA SER A 149 13.07 11.13 -16.66
C SER A 149 13.90 12.41 -16.52
N LYS A 150 14.07 12.91 -15.27
CA LYS A 150 14.81 14.14 -14.96
C LYS A 150 16.32 13.95 -14.89
N ALA A 151 16.78 12.72 -14.64
CA ALA A 151 18.19 12.41 -14.45
C ALA A 151 18.99 12.32 -15.77
N ARG A 152 18.36 12.39 -16.94
CA ARG A 152 19.09 12.46 -18.22
C ARG A 152 19.61 13.89 -18.44
N PRO A 153 20.92 14.17 -18.29
CA PRO A 153 21.46 15.47 -18.65
C PRO A 153 21.14 15.71 -20.12
N GLN A 154 20.48 16.83 -20.41
CA GLN A 154 20.42 17.34 -21.77
C GLN A 154 21.87 17.56 -22.19
N GLY A 155 22.42 16.60 -22.94
CA GLY A 155 23.70 16.79 -23.60
C GLY A 155 23.60 18.07 -24.39
N ASP A 156 24.46 19.02 -24.05
CA ASP A 156 24.56 20.34 -24.66
C ASP A 156 24.97 20.18 -26.14
N GLY A 157 23.99 19.80 -26.95
CA GLY A 157 24.07 19.76 -28.38
C GLY A 157 24.04 21.19 -28.89
N SER A 158 25.19 21.85 -28.80
CA SER A 158 25.47 23.11 -29.49
C SER A 158 25.28 22.94 -31.00
N ASN A 159 24.04 23.08 -31.45
CA ASN A 159 23.73 23.35 -32.85
C ASN A 159 23.67 24.87 -33.02
N TYR A 160 24.69 25.41 -33.68
CA TYR A 160 24.68 26.72 -34.29
C TYR A 160 23.43 26.87 -35.17
N SER A 161 22.41 27.60 -34.70
CA SER A 161 21.33 28.08 -35.55
C SER A 161 21.82 29.32 -36.29
N VAL A 162 22.12 29.16 -37.57
CA VAL A 162 22.34 30.27 -38.50
C VAL A 162 21.04 31.06 -38.60
N CYS A 163 21.08 32.34 -38.20
CA CYS A 163 20.03 33.30 -38.44
C CYS A 163 19.81 33.45 -39.95
N LYS A 164 18.57 33.29 -40.40
CA LYS A 164 18.08 33.97 -41.59
C LYS A 164 16.73 34.61 -41.28
N ASP A 165 16.77 35.93 -41.31
CA ASP A 165 15.63 36.83 -41.39
C ASP A 165 14.77 36.48 -42.60
N GLU A 166 13.44 36.49 -42.44
CA GLU A 166 12.58 37.05 -43.47
C GLU A 166 11.27 37.64 -42.91
N VAL A 167 11.03 38.85 -43.39
CA VAL A 167 10.02 39.88 -43.14
C VAL A 167 8.57 39.47 -43.51
N ALA A 168 7.61 40.24 -42.96
CA ALA A 168 6.22 40.51 -43.42
C ALA A 168 5.12 39.75 -42.65
N MET A 169 3.95 40.30 -42.29
CA MET A 169 3.32 41.61 -42.49
C MET A 169 2.11 41.71 -41.55
N LEU A 170 1.73 42.97 -41.30
CA LEU A 170 0.57 43.55 -40.63
C LEU A 170 -0.78 42.82 -40.78
N GLY A 171 -1.64 42.95 -39.77
CA GLY A 171 -3.07 42.62 -39.86
C GLY A 171 -3.85 42.90 -38.57
N SER A 172 -4.06 44.19 -38.26
CA SER A 172 -4.98 44.69 -37.24
C SER A 172 -6.44 44.30 -37.56
N ASN A 173 -7.27 44.08 -36.53
CA ASN A 173 -8.63 44.64 -36.48
C ASN A 173 -9.23 44.51 -35.06
N GLU A 174 -9.39 45.67 -34.44
CA GLU A 174 -10.41 45.93 -33.42
C GLU A 174 -11.80 45.97 -34.07
N CYS A 175 -12.84 45.58 -33.34
CA CYS A 175 -14.03 46.39 -33.11
C CYS A 175 -14.99 45.69 -32.16
N ALA A 176 -15.40 46.45 -31.14
CA ALA A 176 -16.34 46.11 -30.08
C ALA A 176 -17.80 46.02 -30.56
N ALA A 177 -18.62 45.28 -29.83
CA ALA A 177 -20.01 45.68 -29.52
C ALA A 177 -20.60 44.82 -28.37
N ASP A 178 -21.31 45.52 -27.51
CA ASP A 178 -22.05 45.07 -26.33
C ASP A 178 -23.08 43.96 -26.59
N GLY A 179 -23.29 43.12 -25.57
CA GLY A 179 -24.41 42.16 -25.54
C GLY A 179 -24.52 41.42 -24.22
N LYS A 180 -25.24 42.00 -23.26
CA LYS A 180 -25.71 41.33 -22.03
C LYS A 180 -26.65 40.17 -22.37
N TYR A 181 -26.33 38.96 -21.92
CA TYR A 181 -27.32 37.95 -21.51
C TYR A 181 -26.68 36.94 -20.55
N GLU A 182 -27.27 36.86 -19.35
CA GLU A 182 -27.10 35.78 -18.38
C GLU A 182 -27.75 34.51 -18.92
N ILE A 183 -27.00 33.41 -19.03
CA ILE A 183 -27.54 32.05 -18.87
C ILE A 183 -26.47 31.20 -18.18
N ALA A 184 -26.84 30.71 -16.99
CA ALA A 184 -26.09 29.75 -16.21
C ALA A 184 -25.93 28.44 -16.98
N GLN A 185 -24.69 28.02 -17.19
CA GLN A 185 -24.34 26.62 -17.44
C GLN A 185 -23.17 26.26 -16.52
N HIS A 186 -23.51 25.67 -15.37
CA HIS A 186 -22.55 24.99 -14.50
C HIS A 186 -22.04 23.73 -15.22
N GLY A 187 -21.06 23.90 -16.10
CA GLY A 187 -20.19 22.81 -16.56
C GLY A 187 -19.07 22.60 -15.55
N SER A 188 -19.39 21.96 -14.42
CA SER A 188 -18.37 21.56 -13.45
C SER A 188 -17.72 20.25 -13.91
N ASN A 189 -16.63 20.36 -14.67
CA ASN A 189 -15.63 19.30 -14.76
C ASN A 189 -14.90 19.26 -13.41
N VAL A 190 -15.50 18.57 -12.43
CA VAL A 190 -14.79 18.21 -11.21
C VAL A 190 -13.85 17.07 -11.58
N ALA A 191 -12.58 17.41 -11.79
CA ALA A 191 -11.53 16.43 -11.58
C ALA A 191 -11.71 15.90 -10.16
N ASN A 192 -12.01 14.61 -10.03
CA ASN A 192 -12.03 13.91 -8.75
C ASN A 192 -10.62 13.97 -8.14
N VAL A 193 -10.33 15.06 -7.43
CA VAL A 193 -9.24 15.11 -6.46
C VAL A 193 -9.71 14.22 -5.31
N VAL A 194 -9.30 12.96 -5.35
CA VAL A 194 -9.41 12.07 -4.21
C VAL A 194 -8.42 12.60 -3.18
N VAL A 195 -8.90 13.49 -2.32
CA VAL A 195 -8.21 13.85 -1.09
C VAL A 195 -8.28 12.59 -0.21
N TYR A 196 -7.25 11.76 -0.28
CA TYR A 196 -6.93 10.92 0.86
C TYR A 196 -6.74 11.87 2.02
N GLY A 197 -7.53 11.69 3.09
CA GLY A 197 -7.44 12.52 4.28
C GLY A 197 -5.97 12.76 4.59
N GLU A 198 -5.60 14.04 4.67
CA GLU A 198 -4.28 14.45 5.05
C GLU A 198 -4.00 13.81 6.40
N TYR A 199 -3.30 12.67 6.36
CA TYR A 199 -2.44 12.34 7.46
C TYR A 199 -1.44 13.48 7.50
N GLU A 200 -1.71 14.48 8.35
CA GLU A 200 -0.66 15.08 9.13
C GLU A 200 -0.02 13.94 9.93
N VAL A 201 0.79 13.13 9.25
CA VAL A 201 2.04 12.67 9.83
C VAL A 201 2.66 13.97 10.26
N ALA A 202 2.57 14.29 11.55
CA ALA A 202 3.24 15.42 12.12
C ALA A 202 4.64 15.40 11.50
N GLN A 203 4.91 16.36 10.62
CA GLN A 203 6.26 16.64 10.14
C GLN A 203 6.97 17.29 11.33
N HIS A 204 7.10 16.54 12.44
CA HIS A 204 8.34 16.60 13.15
C HIS A 204 9.37 16.22 12.10
N GLY A 205 10.11 17.25 11.67
CA GLY A 205 11.32 17.18 10.88
C GLY A 205 12.32 16.29 11.60
N SER A 206 12.02 15.00 11.59
CA SER A 206 12.94 13.94 11.85
C SER A 206 13.71 13.83 10.55
N ASN A 207 14.76 14.65 10.47
CA ASN A 207 15.97 14.34 9.72
C ASN A 207 16.58 13.04 10.27
N VAL A 208 15.80 11.97 10.37
CA VAL A 208 16.33 10.62 10.45
C VAL A 208 16.64 10.28 9.01
N ALA A 209 17.84 10.70 8.63
CA ALA A 209 18.65 10.02 7.65
C ALA A 209 18.75 8.54 8.06
N ASN A 210 17.71 7.75 7.81
CA ASN A 210 17.83 6.31 7.69
C ASN A 210 18.36 6.02 6.29
N GLY A 211 19.61 6.47 6.09
CA GLY A 211 20.50 5.97 5.09
C GLY A 211 20.87 4.54 5.45
N VAL A 212 20.01 3.61 5.05
CA VAL A 212 20.47 2.34 4.51
C VAL A 212 19.92 2.32 3.09
N VAL A 213 20.57 3.10 2.22
CA VAL A 213 20.50 2.85 0.78
C VAL A 213 21.30 1.57 0.59
N ASP A 214 20.65 0.45 0.92
CA ASP A 214 21.23 -0.88 0.72
C ASP A 214 21.57 -1.01 -0.76
N ALA A 215 22.74 -1.58 -1.03
CA ALA A 215 23.34 -1.52 -2.34
C ALA A 215 22.42 -2.13 -3.42
N GLY A 216 22.01 -1.29 -4.37
CA GLY A 216 22.23 -1.62 -5.78
C GLY A 216 21.12 -2.35 -6.53
N GLU A 217 19.85 -2.08 -6.25
CA GLU A 217 18.83 -2.33 -7.27
C GLU A 217 18.76 -1.10 -8.18
N ASP A 218 18.96 -1.31 -9.49
CA ASP A 218 18.79 -0.25 -10.49
C ASP A 218 17.36 0.29 -10.44
N GLU A 219 17.18 1.60 -10.52
CA GLU A 219 15.86 2.25 -10.46
C GLU A 219 14.94 1.74 -11.57
N ALA A 220 15.49 1.48 -12.76
CA ALA A 220 14.72 0.91 -13.86
C ALA A 220 14.23 -0.51 -13.53
N LEU A 221 15.07 -1.32 -12.88
CA LEU A 221 14.72 -2.67 -12.46
C LEU A 221 13.65 -2.65 -11.34
N ALA A 222 13.81 -1.77 -10.35
CA ALA A 222 12.83 -1.55 -9.28
C ALA A 222 11.44 -1.19 -9.84
N ASN A 223 11.40 -0.31 -10.85
CA ASN A 223 10.16 0.07 -11.53
C ASN A 223 9.49 -1.12 -12.22
N ILE A 224 10.27 -1.95 -12.89
CA ILE A 224 9.77 -3.16 -13.56
C ILE A 224 9.20 -4.14 -12.52
N HIS A 225 9.90 -4.35 -11.41
CA HIS A 225 9.42 -5.22 -10.33
C HIS A 225 8.11 -4.74 -9.73
N LEU A 226 7.97 -3.43 -9.49
CA LEU A 226 6.73 -2.84 -8.99
C LEU A 226 5.59 -2.94 -10.01
N GLN A 227 5.87 -2.77 -11.30
CA GLN A 227 4.90 -2.99 -12.38
C GLN A 227 4.40 -4.43 -12.40
N HIS A 228 5.28 -5.42 -12.24
CA HIS A 228 4.86 -6.82 -12.18
C HIS A 228 3.99 -7.12 -10.97
N LEU A 229 4.32 -6.55 -9.80
CA LEU A 229 3.51 -6.71 -8.61
C LEU A 229 2.11 -6.13 -8.83
N LEU A 230 2.01 -4.93 -9.41
CA LEU A 230 0.74 -4.30 -9.76
C LEU A 230 -0.06 -5.13 -10.77
N ARG A 231 0.59 -5.66 -11.82
CA ARG A 231 -0.05 -6.55 -12.80
C ARG A 231 -0.59 -7.82 -12.15
N PHE A 232 0.16 -8.40 -11.22
CA PHE A 232 -0.30 -9.53 -10.43
C PHE A 232 -1.56 -9.17 -9.63
N LEU A 233 -1.55 -8.06 -8.89
CA LEU A 233 -2.71 -7.63 -8.10
C LEU A 233 -3.93 -7.39 -8.98
N ASP A 234 -3.75 -6.76 -10.15
CA ASP A 234 -4.82 -6.51 -11.12
C ASP A 234 -5.44 -7.79 -11.66
N ALA A 235 -4.60 -8.78 -12.00
CA ALA A 235 -5.07 -10.08 -12.45
C ALA A 235 -5.78 -10.85 -11.32
N GLN A 236 -5.17 -10.89 -10.13
CA GLN A 236 -5.66 -11.65 -8.98
C GLN A 236 -6.97 -11.11 -8.42
N PHE A 237 -7.15 -9.78 -8.45
CA PHE A 237 -8.29 -9.11 -7.82
C PHE A 237 -9.18 -8.36 -8.82
N LYS A 238 -9.11 -8.68 -10.13
CA LYS A 238 -9.91 -8.04 -11.18
C LYS A 238 -11.38 -7.88 -10.80
N ASP A 239 -12.03 -8.99 -10.40
CA ASP A 239 -13.44 -9.00 -10.05
C ASP A 239 -13.70 -8.27 -8.72
N ALA A 240 -12.76 -8.36 -7.78
CA ALA A 240 -12.86 -7.65 -6.50
C ALA A 240 -12.74 -6.13 -6.69
N PHE A 241 -11.89 -5.64 -7.60
CA PHE A 241 -11.81 -4.21 -7.93
C PHE A 241 -13.10 -3.71 -8.57
N ALA A 242 -13.66 -4.46 -9.52
CA ALA A 242 -14.93 -4.10 -10.15
C ALA A 242 -16.06 -4.03 -9.12
N LYS A 243 -16.17 -5.04 -8.24
CA LYS A 243 -17.15 -5.06 -7.14
C LYS A 243 -16.91 -3.93 -6.14
N TYR A 244 -15.66 -3.68 -5.75
CA TYR A 244 -15.30 -2.62 -4.82
C TYR A 244 -15.70 -1.24 -5.36
N ALA A 245 -15.38 -0.93 -6.62
CA ALA A 245 -15.71 0.34 -7.24
C ALA A 245 -17.23 0.55 -7.30
N TRP A 246 -17.98 -0.47 -7.71
CA TRP A 246 -19.44 -0.44 -7.77
C TRP A 246 -20.06 -0.26 -6.37
N MET A 247 -19.67 -1.08 -5.38
CA MET A 247 -20.14 -0.97 -3.99
C MET A 247 -19.83 0.39 -3.37
N LYS A 248 -18.64 0.92 -3.66
CA LYS A 248 -18.24 2.26 -3.20
C LYS A 248 -19.17 3.34 -3.76
N GLN A 249 -19.55 3.23 -5.03
CA GLN A 249 -20.45 4.16 -5.69
C GLN A 249 -21.88 4.06 -5.13
N GLU A 250 -22.39 2.86 -4.90
CA GLU A 250 -23.75 2.63 -4.42
C GLU A 250 -23.92 2.81 -2.89
N GLY A 251 -22.82 2.85 -2.13
CA GLY A 251 -22.88 2.90 -0.67
C GLY A 251 -23.33 1.58 -0.01
N LEU A 252 -23.23 0.47 -0.75
CA LEU A 252 -23.66 -0.87 -0.34
C LEU A 252 -22.45 -1.80 -0.17
N VAL A 253 -22.63 -2.91 0.55
CA VAL A 253 -21.60 -3.93 0.71
C VAL A 253 -22.13 -5.35 0.79
N LEU A 254 -21.43 -6.27 0.16
CA LEU A 254 -21.58 -7.71 0.38
C LEU A 254 -20.68 -8.18 1.53
N TYR A 255 -21.16 -9.14 2.31
CA TYR A 255 -20.42 -9.67 3.46
C TYR A 255 -19.01 -10.18 3.09
N ASN A 256 -18.87 -10.89 1.96
CA ASN A 256 -17.58 -11.39 1.46
C ASN A 256 -16.64 -10.29 0.90
N MET A 257 -17.08 -9.03 0.83
CA MET A 257 -16.30 -7.89 0.41
C MET A 257 -15.86 -6.98 1.56
N LEU A 258 -16.30 -7.24 2.81
CA LEU A 258 -15.92 -6.44 3.98
C LEU A 258 -14.40 -6.28 4.13
N TRP A 259 -13.62 -7.30 3.79
CA TRP A 259 -12.15 -7.25 3.84
C TRP A 259 -11.53 -6.18 2.93
N ALA A 260 -12.20 -5.82 1.82
CA ALA A 260 -11.70 -4.84 0.86
C ALA A 260 -11.94 -3.38 1.31
N PHE A 261 -12.90 -3.17 2.21
CA PHE A 261 -13.26 -1.84 2.72
C PHE A 261 -12.75 -1.57 4.14
N LEU A 262 -12.61 -2.61 4.96
CA LEU A 262 -12.10 -2.53 6.32
C LEU A 262 -10.63 -2.96 6.36
N ILE A 263 -9.83 -2.33 5.50
CA ILE A 263 -8.37 -2.51 5.43
C ILE A 263 -7.68 -1.67 6.50
N ARG A 264 -6.43 -2.01 6.85
CA ARG A 264 -5.62 -1.23 7.80
C ARG A 264 -5.49 0.23 7.37
N GLY A 265 -5.46 1.13 8.34
CA GLY A 265 -5.44 2.58 8.11
C GLY A 265 -6.80 3.18 7.79
N THR A 266 -7.82 2.38 7.48
CA THR A 266 -9.16 2.93 7.21
C THR A 266 -9.73 3.59 8.45
N GLU A 267 -10.06 4.87 8.35
CA GLU A 267 -10.88 5.54 9.36
C GLU A 267 -12.31 5.03 9.32
N VAL A 268 -12.85 4.72 10.49
CA VAL A 268 -14.18 4.14 10.61
C VAL A 268 -14.97 4.87 11.69
N ARG A 269 -16.26 5.04 11.41
CA ARG A 269 -17.28 5.33 12.41
C ARG A 269 -17.66 4.05 13.12
N ARG A 270 -17.70 4.08 14.44
CA ARG A 270 -18.25 3.02 15.28
C ARG A 270 -19.26 3.60 16.27
N ILE A 271 -20.11 2.72 16.80
CA ILE A 271 -20.98 3.04 17.95
C ILE A 271 -20.34 2.42 19.20
N CYS A 272 -20.25 3.20 20.27
CA CYS A 272 -19.82 2.71 21.57
C CYS A 272 -20.94 1.90 22.21
N ASN A 273 -20.70 0.61 22.48
CA ASN A 273 -21.71 -0.29 23.04
C ASN A 273 -22.15 0.11 24.46
N ILE A 274 -21.35 0.90 25.18
CA ILE A 274 -21.67 1.34 26.54
C ILE A 274 -22.51 2.62 26.51
N SER A 275 -22.04 3.65 25.79
CA SER A 275 -22.70 4.97 25.80
C SER A 275 -23.72 5.16 24.67
N GLY A 276 -23.76 4.27 23.69
CA GLY A 276 -24.57 4.43 22.46
C GLY A 276 -24.07 5.54 21.53
N GLN A 277 -22.97 6.20 21.86
CA GLN A 277 -22.47 7.35 21.12
C GLN A 277 -21.61 6.95 19.93
N THR A 278 -21.62 7.79 18.90
CA THR A 278 -20.68 7.70 17.78
C THR A 278 -19.26 8.01 18.24
N CYS A 279 -18.31 7.23 17.74
CA CYS A 279 -16.87 7.43 17.94
C CYS A 279 -16.13 7.17 16.63
N GLN A 280 -14.99 7.85 16.45
CA GLN A 280 -14.02 7.53 15.40
C GLN A 280 -13.05 6.45 15.89
N ALA A 281 -12.59 5.62 14.96
CA ALA A 281 -11.54 4.64 15.17
C ALA A 281 -10.76 4.44 13.87
N VAL A 282 -9.59 3.80 13.95
CA VAL A 282 -8.79 3.44 12.78
C VAL A 282 -8.62 1.93 12.74
N VAL A 283 -8.84 1.29 11.60
CA VAL A 283 -8.58 -0.16 11.47
C VAL A 283 -7.08 -0.41 11.62
N CYS A 284 -6.68 -1.24 12.58
CA CYS A 284 -5.28 -1.52 12.94
C CYS A 284 -4.92 -3.01 12.82
N GLY A 285 -5.75 -3.78 12.13
CA GLY A 285 -5.49 -5.20 11.97
C GLY A 285 -6.25 -5.78 10.81
N LYS A 286 -5.72 -6.89 10.30
CA LYS A 286 -6.37 -7.66 9.23
C LYS A 286 -7.76 -8.10 9.67
N GLY A 287 -8.75 -7.82 8.84
CA GLY A 287 -10.10 -8.36 8.97
C GLY A 287 -10.11 -9.86 8.73
N ASN A 288 -10.80 -10.62 9.58
CA ASN A 288 -10.85 -12.08 9.47
C ASN A 288 -12.29 -12.58 9.56
N TYR A 289 -12.66 -13.46 8.63
CA TYR A 289 -13.89 -14.23 8.72
C TYR A 289 -13.73 -15.33 9.77
N ASP A 290 -14.51 -15.24 10.85
CA ASP A 290 -14.65 -16.34 11.80
C ASP A 290 -15.80 -17.21 11.30
N HIS A 291 -15.47 -18.39 10.79
CA HIS A 291 -16.45 -19.38 10.35
C HIS A 291 -16.37 -20.60 11.26
N LYS A 292 -17.39 -20.80 12.09
CA LYS A 292 -17.50 -21.90 13.04
C LYS A 292 -18.67 -22.79 12.64
N THR A 293 -18.34 -23.94 12.07
CA THR A 293 -19.32 -24.95 11.65
C THR A 293 -20.23 -25.40 12.80
N TRP A 294 -19.72 -25.45 14.04
CA TRP A 294 -20.47 -25.88 15.23
C TRP A 294 -21.29 -24.76 15.90
N ALA A 295 -21.13 -23.50 15.49
CA ALA A 295 -21.90 -22.37 16.01
C ALA A 295 -22.08 -21.30 14.92
N PRO A 296 -22.98 -21.52 13.94
CA PRO A 296 -23.18 -20.61 12.81
C PRO A 296 -23.62 -19.21 13.24
N ASP A 297 -24.38 -19.08 14.33
CA ASP A 297 -24.72 -17.80 14.97
C ASP A 297 -23.49 -17.01 15.43
N LYS A 298 -22.37 -17.71 15.63
CA LYS A 298 -21.08 -17.14 15.98
C LYS A 298 -20.23 -16.79 14.76
N ASN A 299 -20.68 -17.08 13.54
CA ASN A 299 -20.02 -16.60 12.33
C ASN A 299 -20.05 -15.07 12.27
N GLY A 300 -18.98 -14.49 11.72
CA GLY A 300 -18.90 -13.06 11.52
C GLY A 300 -17.54 -12.59 11.06
N PHE A 301 -17.51 -11.39 10.51
CA PHE A 301 -16.28 -10.71 10.13
C PHE A 301 -15.75 -9.93 11.33
N LYS A 302 -14.54 -10.28 11.78
CA LYS A 302 -13.86 -9.61 12.89
C LYS A 302 -12.91 -8.56 12.37
N VAL A 303 -13.09 -7.32 12.83
CA VAL A 303 -12.18 -6.20 12.55
C VAL A 303 -11.56 -5.71 13.86
N LYS A 304 -10.26 -5.44 13.83
CA LYS A 304 -9.54 -4.79 14.93
C LYS A 304 -9.44 -3.30 14.63
N VAL A 305 -9.85 -2.49 15.59
CA VAL A 305 -9.79 -1.03 15.47
C VAL A 305 -9.04 -0.44 16.65
N LYS A 306 -8.23 0.57 16.38
CA LYS A 306 -7.52 1.40 17.35
C LYS A 306 -8.39 2.60 17.68
N VAL A 307 -8.66 2.78 18.96
CA VAL A 307 -9.47 3.90 19.49
C VAL A 307 -8.59 4.68 20.46
N THR A 308 -8.67 6.01 20.41
CA THR A 308 -8.08 6.87 21.42
C THR A 308 -9.08 7.03 22.56
N ASP A 309 -8.67 6.68 23.78
CA ASP A 309 -9.48 6.80 24.99
C ASP A 309 -8.65 7.42 26.13
N PHE A 310 -9.30 8.02 27.11
CA PHE A 310 -8.63 8.65 28.25
C PHE A 310 -8.74 7.77 29.49
N ASN A 311 -7.63 7.45 30.16
CA ASN A 311 -7.66 6.56 31.32
C ASN A 311 -7.88 7.28 32.67
N GLY A 312 -8.02 8.62 32.66
CA GLY A 312 -8.04 9.45 33.86
C GLY A 312 -6.80 10.32 34.04
N GLU A 313 -5.72 10.01 33.35
CA GLU A 313 -4.43 10.73 33.44
C GLU A 313 -3.95 11.21 32.08
N SER A 314 -4.00 10.35 31.05
CA SER A 314 -3.60 10.71 29.70
C SER A 314 -4.40 9.96 28.64
N PHE A 315 -4.30 10.43 27.39
CA PHE A 315 -4.89 9.73 26.25
C PHE A 315 -4.02 8.55 25.86
N HIS A 316 -4.65 7.38 25.76
CA HIS A 316 -4.02 6.15 25.32
C HIS A 316 -4.75 5.59 24.11
N HIS A 317 -4.01 4.83 23.32
CA HIS A 317 -4.62 4.01 22.29
C HIS A 317 -4.95 2.65 22.86
N CYS A 318 -6.17 2.21 22.61
CA CYS A 318 -6.63 0.87 22.93
C CYS A 318 -7.06 0.16 21.64
N THR A 319 -6.88 -1.16 21.62
CA THR A 319 -7.34 -1.98 20.49
C THR A 319 -8.64 -2.67 20.87
N MET A 320 -9.68 -2.41 20.10
CA MET A 320 -10.97 -3.07 20.23
C MET A 320 -11.19 -4.06 19.08
N LYS A 321 -12.02 -5.08 19.33
CA LYS A 321 -12.46 -6.03 18.32
C LYS A 321 -13.95 -5.85 18.11
N TYR A 322 -14.33 -5.61 16.86
CA TYR A 322 -15.72 -5.60 16.43
C TYR A 322 -16.02 -6.84 15.62
N LYS A 323 -17.24 -7.36 15.80
CA LYS A 323 -17.76 -8.46 15.02
C LYS A 323 -18.94 -7.93 14.21
N ILE A 324 -18.85 -8.03 12.90
CA ILE A 324 -19.96 -7.80 11.97
C ILE A 324 -20.61 -9.17 11.75
N PRO A 325 -21.87 -9.38 12.14
CA PRO A 325 -22.58 -10.62 11.86
C PRO A 325 -22.60 -10.91 10.36
N GLU A 326 -22.67 -12.19 10.01
CA GLU A 326 -22.94 -12.61 8.64
C GLU A 326 -24.33 -12.11 8.21
N PHE A 327 -24.44 -11.64 6.97
CA PHE A 327 -25.66 -11.13 6.39
C PHE A 327 -25.76 -11.54 4.92
N ASP A 328 -27.00 -11.75 4.46
CA ASP A 328 -27.29 -12.12 3.08
C ASP A 328 -27.51 -10.89 2.21
N GLY A 329 -27.05 -10.99 0.96
CA GLY A 329 -27.20 -9.93 -0.02
C GLY A 329 -26.41 -8.66 0.33
N GLU A 330 -26.90 -7.55 -0.18
CA GLU A 330 -26.25 -6.24 -0.08
C GLU A 330 -26.92 -5.43 1.01
N VAL A 331 -26.10 -4.79 1.85
CA VAL A 331 -26.58 -3.90 2.91
C VAL A 331 -25.88 -2.54 2.83
N PRO A 332 -26.54 -1.45 3.23
CA PRO A 332 -25.87 -0.15 3.34
C PRO A 332 -24.71 -0.20 4.34
N PHE A 333 -23.57 0.42 4.00
CA PHE A 333 -22.45 0.52 4.95
C PHE A 333 -22.84 1.20 6.27
N THR A 334 -23.74 2.18 6.19
CA THR A 334 -24.21 2.96 7.34
C THR A 334 -24.99 2.13 8.36
N SER A 335 -25.55 0.98 7.98
CA SER A 335 -26.21 0.05 8.90
C SER A 335 -25.25 -0.87 9.64
N LEU A 336 -23.98 -0.92 9.25
CA LEU A 336 -22.97 -1.76 9.91
C LEU A 336 -22.49 -1.12 11.24
N PRO A 337 -22.13 -1.95 12.24
CA PRO A 337 -21.61 -1.45 13.52
C PRO A 337 -20.25 -0.75 13.37
N VAL A 338 -19.52 -1.06 12.30
CA VAL A 338 -18.29 -0.38 11.87
C VAL A 338 -18.44 -0.02 10.41
N CYS A 339 -18.38 1.28 10.11
CA CYS A 339 -18.60 1.84 8.78
C CYS A 339 -17.40 2.69 8.38
N PRO A 340 -16.78 2.52 7.21
CA PRO A 340 -15.71 3.41 6.75
C PRO A 340 -16.20 4.86 6.66
N TRP A 341 -15.34 5.78 7.09
CA TRP A 341 -15.66 7.21 7.15
C TRP A 341 -15.99 7.79 5.77
N SER A 342 -15.39 7.24 4.72
CA SER A 342 -15.59 7.62 3.33
C SER A 342 -17.01 7.40 2.79
N PHE A 343 -17.89 6.69 3.50
CA PHE A 343 -19.28 6.48 3.11
C PHE A 343 -20.26 7.55 3.64
N PHE A 344 -19.79 8.47 4.46
CA PHE A 344 -20.56 9.64 4.86
C PHE A 344 -20.36 10.76 3.83
N SER A 345 -21.39 11.55 3.57
CA SER A 345 -21.27 12.76 2.77
C SER A 345 -20.28 13.74 3.42
N SER A 346 -19.69 14.65 2.64
CA SER A 346 -18.75 15.64 3.18
C SER A 346 -19.36 16.47 4.34
N GLN A 347 -20.66 16.78 4.26
CA GLN A 347 -21.36 17.46 5.34
C GLN A 347 -21.47 16.57 6.59
N GLU A 348 -21.88 15.32 6.46
CA GLU A 348 -21.96 14.39 7.60
C GLU A 348 -20.58 14.13 8.22
N GLN A 349 -19.52 14.00 7.41
CA GLN A 349 -18.16 13.87 7.92
C GLN A 349 -17.75 15.11 8.72
N HIS A 350 -18.07 16.30 8.23
CA HIS A 350 -17.80 17.55 8.93
C HIS A 350 -18.59 17.64 10.24
N ASP A 351 -19.90 17.42 10.21
CA ASP A 351 -20.78 17.44 11.38
C ASP A 351 -20.31 16.44 12.46
N LEU A 352 -19.92 15.23 12.05
CA LEU A 352 -19.37 14.21 12.94
C LEU A 352 -18.03 14.64 13.53
N THR A 353 -17.16 15.27 12.72
CA THR A 353 -15.85 15.76 13.16
C THR A 353 -16.02 16.87 14.19
N ASP A 354 -16.84 17.86 13.90
CA ASP A 354 -17.16 18.97 14.79
C ASP A 354 -17.77 18.46 16.10
N HIS A 355 -18.69 17.50 16.03
CA HIS A 355 -19.28 16.88 17.21
C HIS A 355 -18.24 16.14 18.06
N LEU A 356 -17.34 15.38 17.43
CA LEU A 356 -16.26 14.67 18.13
C LEU A 356 -15.25 15.65 18.75
N GLN A 357 -14.90 16.73 18.05
CA GLN A 357 -14.00 17.77 18.54
C GLN A 357 -14.61 18.53 19.72
N GLN A 358 -15.86 18.97 19.61
CA GLN A 358 -16.58 19.64 20.71
C GLN A 358 -16.62 18.74 21.95
N ARG A 359 -16.87 17.44 21.78
CA ARG A 359 -16.85 16.48 22.89
C ARG A 359 -15.46 16.26 23.45
N GLY A 360 -14.44 16.17 22.60
CA GLY A 360 -13.05 16.09 23.02
C GLY A 360 -12.63 17.32 23.84
N GLN A 361 -13.08 18.51 23.42
CA GLN A 361 -12.82 19.77 24.12
C GLN A 361 -13.51 19.80 25.49
N LEU A 362 -14.81 19.48 25.54
CA LEU A 362 -15.55 19.36 26.81
C LEU A 362 -14.86 18.36 27.75
N PHE A 363 -14.44 17.22 27.21
CA PHE A 363 -13.73 16.22 27.96
C PHE A 363 -12.40 16.75 28.51
N TYR A 364 -11.60 17.43 27.70
CA TYR A 364 -10.34 18.04 28.11
C TYR A 364 -10.54 19.11 29.19
N ASP A 365 -11.55 19.98 29.03
CA ASP A 365 -11.86 21.02 30.00
C ASP A 365 -12.24 20.41 31.36
N TYR A 366 -13.08 19.37 31.37
CA TYR A 366 -13.46 18.67 32.61
C TYR A 366 -12.36 17.80 33.22
N ALA A 367 -11.57 17.11 32.41
CA ALA A 367 -10.59 16.13 32.89
C ALA A 367 -9.23 16.77 33.23
N VAL A 368 -8.86 17.88 32.58
CA VAL A 368 -7.51 18.46 32.66
C VAL A 368 -7.51 19.88 33.22
N LYS A 369 -8.40 20.77 32.74
CA LYS A 369 -8.33 22.20 33.14
C LYS A 369 -8.92 22.48 34.50
N GLU A 370 -10.06 21.88 34.83
CA GLU A 370 -10.69 22.17 36.11
C GLU A 370 -10.11 21.33 37.25
N PRO A 371 -9.82 21.90 38.44
CA PRO A 371 -9.26 21.19 39.58
C PRO A 371 -10.26 20.23 40.27
N PHE A 372 -11.28 19.75 39.55
CA PHE A 372 -12.30 18.84 40.06
C PHE A 372 -11.73 17.44 40.33
N ARG A 373 -11.17 17.28 41.54
CA ARG A 373 -10.69 16.00 42.10
C ARG A 373 -11.81 14.99 42.41
N PHE A 374 -13.08 15.30 42.13
CA PHE A 374 -14.21 14.54 42.69
C PHE A 374 -14.81 13.49 41.74
N MET A 375 -14.42 13.45 40.46
CA MET A 375 -14.79 12.36 39.56
C MET A 375 -13.56 11.91 38.79
N HIS A 376 -13.14 10.66 38.99
CA HIS A 376 -12.17 10.01 38.12
C HIS A 376 -12.82 9.84 36.74
N PHE A 377 -12.80 10.90 35.92
CA PHE A 377 -13.29 10.87 34.55
C PHE A 377 -12.42 9.89 33.78
N ARG A 378 -12.94 8.68 33.62
CA ARG A 378 -12.38 7.67 32.74
C ARG A 378 -13.21 7.68 31.47
N GLY A 379 -12.52 7.59 30.35
CA GLY A 379 -13.11 7.34 29.05
C GLY A 379 -13.93 6.05 29.04
N SER A 380 -14.71 5.89 27.99
CA SER A 380 -15.72 4.82 27.90
C SER A 380 -15.15 3.41 28.08
N LEU A 381 -13.84 3.22 27.93
CA LEU A 381 -13.18 1.91 28.04
C LEU A 381 -12.41 1.75 29.36
N GLY A 382 -12.28 2.78 30.19
CA GLY A 382 -11.66 2.67 31.51
C GLY A 382 -12.44 1.79 32.51
N PHE A 383 -13.69 1.44 32.20
CA PHE A 383 -14.50 0.46 32.94
C PHE A 383 -14.19 -1.00 32.57
N TYR A 384 -13.65 -1.25 31.36
CA TYR A 384 -13.44 -2.61 30.84
C TYR A 384 -12.32 -3.36 31.56
N GLU A 385 -11.25 -2.69 32.00
CA GLU A 385 -10.18 -3.33 32.77
C GLU A 385 -10.66 -3.88 34.11
N ARG A 386 -11.62 -3.21 34.76
CA ARG A 386 -12.18 -3.67 36.03
C ARG A 386 -13.10 -4.87 35.82
N TYR A 387 -13.96 -4.81 34.80
CA TYR A 387 -14.87 -5.90 34.46
C TYR A 387 -14.15 -7.18 34.02
N LEU A 388 -13.04 -7.05 33.28
CA LEU A 388 -12.20 -8.21 32.93
C LEU A 388 -11.44 -8.75 34.13
N ARG A 389 -11.04 -7.90 35.08
CA ARG A 389 -10.39 -8.36 36.32
C ARG A 389 -11.36 -9.07 37.25
N ASP A 390 -12.63 -8.68 37.26
CA ASP A 390 -13.68 -9.28 38.10
C ASP A 390 -14.36 -10.50 37.44
N ALA A 391 -14.27 -10.67 36.12
CA ALA A 391 -14.81 -11.84 35.40
C ALA A 391 -13.83 -13.03 35.32
N TYR A 392 -12.57 -12.82 35.68
CA TYR A 392 -11.49 -13.83 35.63
C TYR A 392 -10.87 -14.12 37.00
N ASN A 393 -11.43 -13.56 38.08
CA ASN A 393 -11.23 -14.01 39.46
C ASN A 393 -12.56 -14.55 39.98
#